data_AF-A0A0M9G2C9-F1
#
_entry.id   AF-A0A0M9G2C9-F1
#
_cell.length_a   1.000
_cell.length_b   1.000
_cell.length_c   1.000
_cell.angle_alpha   90.00
_cell.angle_beta   90.00
_cell.angle_gamma   90.00
#
_symmetry.space_group_name_H-M   'P 1'
#
loop_
_entity.id
_entity.type
_entity.pdbx_description
1 polymer ?
#
loop_
_entity_poly.entity_id
_entity_poly.type
_entity_poly.pdbx_seq_one_letter_code
_entity_poly.pdbx_strand_id
1 'polypeptide(L)'
;MAGKFRGEVGKLSKPKKNKSSKRAKSKKVVSLVKRSRKLDSEALQSRIAELTSGNAAGAHPTIGSKAAKASAAGGSPSGKVQVGKAALEVVGKGKRERIVPEKDVAVQRTTAEAIGLKILHQAVKNQSHERLLPHQNRHDYEYRLRSVATMGVVQLFNSLAQSRKASAALEAEESRMTSDKVMEKKQVASKEAFLAALRQPQHR
;
A
#
# COMPACT_ATOMS: atom_id res chain seq x y z
N MET A 1 12.00 50.08 -11.27
CA MET A 1 10.84 49.32 -11.80
C MET A 1 10.72 48.00 -11.04
N ALA A 2 9.81 47.94 -10.05
CA ALA A 2 9.55 46.72 -9.30
C ALA A 2 8.45 45.91 -10.00
N GLY A 3 8.75 44.67 -10.38
CA GLY A 3 7.82 43.77 -11.07
C GLY A 3 6.61 43.41 -10.21
N LYS A 4 5.46 43.21 -10.85
CA LYS A 4 4.21 42.79 -10.21
C LYS A 4 4.30 41.32 -9.76
N PHE A 5 4.77 41.08 -8.54
CA PHE A 5 4.52 39.82 -7.83
C PHE A 5 3.06 39.81 -7.33
N ARG A 6 2.12 39.44 -8.21
CA ARG A 6 0.78 39.00 -7.82
C ARG A 6 0.67 37.51 -8.14
N GLY A 7 1.33 36.68 -7.32
CA GLY A 7 0.91 35.29 -7.21
C GLY A 7 -0.53 35.28 -6.71
N GLU A 8 -1.44 34.68 -7.46
CA GLU A 8 -2.85 34.53 -7.12
C GLU A 8 -3.01 33.76 -5.79
N VAL A 9 -2.97 34.47 -4.67
CA VAL A 9 -3.39 33.94 -3.38
C VAL A 9 -4.92 33.80 -3.43
N GLY A 10 -5.42 32.58 -3.64
CA GLY A 10 -6.83 32.28 -3.39
C GLY A 10 -7.63 31.58 -4.49
N LYS A 11 -7.06 31.19 -5.63
CA LYS A 11 -7.77 30.24 -6.52
C LYS A 11 -7.40 28.81 -6.17
N LEU A 12 -8.19 28.19 -5.30
CA LEU A 12 -8.18 26.73 -5.14
C LEU A 12 -8.51 26.11 -6.51
N SER A 13 -7.47 25.70 -7.25
CA SER A 13 -7.68 24.89 -8.44
C SER A 13 -8.43 23.64 -8.03
N LYS A 14 -9.64 23.45 -8.55
CA LYS A 14 -10.43 22.24 -8.25
C LYS A 14 -9.58 21.05 -8.70
N PRO A 15 -9.38 20.02 -7.86
CA PRO A 15 -8.55 18.88 -8.24
C PRO A 15 -9.10 18.25 -9.52
N LYS A 16 -8.20 18.07 -10.50
CA LYS A 16 -8.51 17.45 -11.80
C LYS A 16 -9.07 16.05 -11.53
N LYS A 17 -10.38 15.88 -11.69
CA LYS A 17 -11.05 14.58 -11.43
C LYS A 17 -10.51 13.53 -12.38
N ASN A 18 -9.80 12.55 -11.82
CA ASN A 18 -9.25 11.39 -12.54
C ASN A 18 -10.38 10.58 -13.22
N LYS A 19 -10.08 9.87 -14.31
CA LYS A 19 -11.06 9.06 -15.07
C LYS A 19 -11.81 8.05 -14.17
N SER A 20 -11.19 7.57 -13.09
CA SER A 20 -11.80 6.68 -12.10
C SER A 20 -12.93 7.33 -11.29
N SER A 21 -12.78 8.61 -10.90
CA SER A 21 -13.80 9.32 -10.11
C SER A 21 -14.98 9.81 -10.96
N LYS A 22 -14.80 9.96 -12.28
CA LYS A 22 -15.91 10.17 -13.23
C LYS A 22 -16.75 8.89 -13.42
N ARG A 23 -16.13 7.70 -13.45
CA ARG A 23 -16.83 6.41 -13.56
C ARG A 23 -17.60 6.00 -12.29
N ALA A 24 -17.21 6.51 -11.12
CA ALA A 24 -17.90 6.22 -9.87
C ALA A 24 -19.28 6.87 -9.78
N LYS A 25 -19.48 8.04 -10.42
CA LYS A 25 -20.77 8.77 -10.38
C LYS A 25 -21.81 8.26 -11.38
N SER A 26 -21.43 7.44 -12.37
CA SER A 26 -22.37 6.89 -13.36
C SER A 26 -23.00 5.56 -12.92
N LYS A 27 -22.63 5.03 -11.75
CA LYS A 27 -23.23 3.81 -11.22
C LYS A 27 -24.48 4.20 -10.44
N LYS A 28 -25.65 3.92 -11.03
CA LYS A 28 -26.96 3.94 -10.38
C LYS A 28 -26.81 3.19 -9.04
N VAL A 29 -27.19 3.84 -7.94
CA VAL A 29 -27.21 3.22 -6.61
C VAL A 29 -28.30 2.15 -6.64
N VAL A 30 -27.91 0.90 -6.85
CA VAL A 30 -28.79 -0.26 -6.73
C VAL A 30 -28.74 -0.67 -5.26
N SER A 31 -29.87 -0.58 -4.56
CA SER A 31 -29.97 -1.02 -3.17
C SER A 31 -29.66 -2.52 -3.08
N LEU A 32 -28.90 -2.90 -2.06
CA LEU A 32 -28.39 -4.25 -1.83
C LEU A 32 -29.50 -5.30 -1.62
N VAL A 33 -30.74 -4.87 -1.43
CA VAL A 33 -31.90 -5.76 -1.27
C VAL A 33 -32.54 -5.98 -2.64
N LYS A 34 -32.28 -7.13 -3.26
CA LYS A 34 -33.08 -7.64 -4.37
C LYS A 34 -34.47 -7.99 -3.83
N ARG A 35 -35.36 -7.00 -3.74
CA ARG A 35 -36.78 -7.25 -3.52
C ARG A 35 -37.29 -8.04 -4.73
N SER A 36 -37.84 -9.24 -4.50
CA SER A 36 -38.59 -9.95 -5.54
C SER A 36 -39.66 -9.02 -6.11
N ARG A 37 -40.02 -9.23 -7.38
CA ARG A 37 -41.11 -8.46 -8.01
C ARG A 37 -42.35 -8.62 -7.14
N LYS A 38 -43.01 -7.51 -6.79
CA LYS A 38 -44.27 -7.54 -6.07
C LYS A 38 -45.24 -8.43 -6.86
N LEU A 39 -45.85 -9.40 -6.20
CA LEU A 39 -46.89 -10.22 -6.81
C LEU A 39 -48.09 -9.33 -7.15
N ASP A 40 -48.74 -9.63 -8.26
CA ASP A 40 -49.93 -8.91 -8.69
C ASP A 40 -51.06 -9.11 -7.66
N SER A 41 -51.92 -8.10 -7.48
CA SER A 41 -52.94 -8.08 -6.43
C SER A 41 -53.90 -9.26 -6.49
N GLU A 42 -54.21 -9.72 -7.69
CA GLU A 42 -55.08 -10.88 -7.93
C GLU A 42 -54.42 -12.20 -7.47
N ALA A 43 -53.11 -12.36 -7.71
CA ALA A 43 -52.35 -13.53 -7.28
C ALA A 43 -52.17 -13.58 -5.75
N LEU A 44 -52.12 -12.41 -5.09
CA LEU A 44 -52.13 -12.33 -3.64
C LEU A 44 -53.50 -12.67 -3.06
N GLN A 45 -54.58 -12.16 -3.67
CA GLN A 45 -55.94 -12.45 -3.25
C GLN A 45 -56.30 -13.92 -3.45
N SER A 46 -55.87 -14.56 -4.54
CA SER A 46 -56.09 -16.00 -4.75
C SER A 46 -55.33 -16.86 -3.74
N ARG A 47 -54.07 -16.51 -3.44
CA ARG A 47 -53.26 -17.21 -2.44
C ARG A 47 -53.80 -17.03 -1.03
N ILE A 48 -54.29 -15.83 -0.70
CA ILE A 48 -54.94 -15.56 0.59
C ILE A 48 -56.24 -16.36 0.68
N ALA A 49 -57.06 -16.36 -0.38
CA ALA A 49 -58.30 -17.13 -0.44
C ALA A 49 -58.03 -18.64 -0.30
N GLU A 50 -57.01 -19.20 -0.95
CA GLU A 50 -56.59 -20.60 -0.77
C GLU A 50 -56.18 -20.92 0.68
N LEU A 51 -55.55 -19.97 1.38
CA LEU A 51 -55.10 -20.14 2.75
C LEU A 51 -56.20 -19.91 3.80
N THR A 52 -57.22 -19.11 3.49
CA THR A 52 -58.35 -18.83 4.40
C THR A 52 -59.60 -19.65 4.10
N SER A 53 -59.77 -20.19 2.89
CA SER A 53 -60.81 -21.19 2.62
C SER A 53 -60.36 -22.51 3.22
N GLY A 54 -60.67 -22.71 4.50
CA GLY A 54 -60.28 -23.87 5.31
C GLY A 54 -60.80 -25.21 4.78
N ASN A 55 -60.19 -25.71 3.71
CA ASN A 55 -60.46 -27.01 3.13
C ASN A 55 -59.14 -27.67 2.68
N ALA A 56 -58.33 -28.09 3.66
CA ALA A 56 -57.55 -29.33 3.66
C ALA A 56 -56.65 -29.36 4.90
N ALA A 57 -57.21 -29.84 6.01
CA ALA A 57 -56.40 -30.64 6.91
C ALA A 57 -55.80 -31.81 6.10
N GLY A 58 -54.48 -31.95 6.12
CA GLY A 58 -53.77 -33.16 5.69
C GLY A 58 -53.61 -33.37 4.18
N ALA A 59 -52.62 -32.71 3.57
CA ALA A 59 -51.94 -33.25 2.39
C ALA A 59 -50.57 -32.59 2.21
N HIS A 60 -49.52 -33.28 2.66
CA HIS A 60 -48.17 -33.06 2.13
C HIS A 60 -48.20 -33.29 0.61
N PRO A 61 -47.74 -32.36 -0.24
CA PRO A 61 -47.39 -32.72 -1.60
C PRO A 61 -45.98 -33.32 -1.58
N THR A 62 -45.93 -34.62 -1.31
CA THR A 62 -44.85 -35.46 -1.80
C THR A 62 -45.00 -35.63 -3.32
N ILE A 63 -43.89 -35.36 -4.01
CA ILE A 63 -43.46 -35.96 -5.28
C ILE A 63 -44.12 -35.43 -6.57
N GLY A 64 -43.31 -34.68 -7.32
CA GLY A 64 -43.33 -34.63 -8.77
C GLY A 64 -42.03 -35.21 -9.34
N SER A 65 -41.86 -36.53 -9.20
CA SER A 65 -40.84 -37.32 -9.87
C SER A 65 -41.05 -37.26 -11.38
N LYS A 66 -40.13 -36.60 -12.10
CA LYS A 66 -39.96 -36.79 -13.54
C LYS A 66 -38.48 -36.75 -13.87
N ALA A 67 -38.01 -37.85 -14.48
CA ALA A 67 -36.71 -38.06 -15.11
C ALA A 67 -35.49 -38.28 -14.18
N ALA A 68 -35.50 -39.41 -13.47
CA ALA A 68 -34.28 -40.17 -13.26
C ALA A 68 -33.85 -40.83 -14.59
N LYS A 69 -33.11 -40.11 -15.43
CA LYS A 69 -32.23 -40.69 -16.46
C LYS A 69 -31.19 -39.66 -16.93
N ALA A 70 -30.21 -39.41 -16.08
CA ALA A 70 -28.90 -38.87 -16.46
C ALA A 70 -27.87 -39.09 -15.34
N SER A 71 -27.83 -40.30 -14.77
CA SER A 71 -26.67 -40.77 -14.00
C SER A 71 -25.66 -41.39 -14.97
N ALA A 72 -25.01 -40.54 -15.76
CA ALA A 72 -23.78 -40.86 -16.51
C ALA A 72 -23.18 -39.58 -17.12
N ALA A 73 -22.55 -38.74 -16.29
CA ALA A 73 -21.37 -37.96 -16.65
C ALA A 73 -20.95 -37.06 -15.48
N GLY A 74 -19.74 -37.28 -14.96
CA GLY A 74 -18.95 -36.22 -14.31
C GLY A 74 -18.94 -36.17 -12.78
N GLY A 75 -19.06 -37.31 -12.08
CA GLY A 75 -18.81 -37.38 -10.64
C GLY A 75 -17.44 -37.97 -10.31
N SER A 76 -16.45 -37.08 -10.07
CA SER A 76 -15.07 -37.33 -9.60
C SER A 76 -14.12 -37.97 -10.64
N PRO A 77 -12.88 -37.47 -10.77
CA PRO A 77 -11.90 -37.75 -9.72
C PRO A 77 -11.16 -36.50 -9.24
N SER A 78 -10.60 -36.58 -8.03
CA SER A 78 -9.43 -35.83 -7.60
C SER A 78 -8.51 -35.55 -8.80
N GLY A 79 -8.44 -34.29 -9.24
CA GLY A 79 -7.77 -33.88 -10.46
C GLY A 79 -6.25 -33.91 -10.30
N LYS A 80 -5.67 -35.11 -10.29
CA LYS A 80 -4.23 -35.30 -10.44
C LYS A 80 -3.93 -35.22 -11.93
N VAL A 81 -3.46 -34.06 -12.37
CA VAL A 81 -3.04 -33.84 -13.76
C VAL A 81 -1.58 -34.28 -13.88
N GLN A 82 -1.32 -35.28 -14.72
CA GLN A 82 0.03 -35.78 -15.01
C GLN A 82 0.87 -34.68 -15.66
N VAL A 83 2.03 -34.36 -15.08
CA VAL A 83 2.97 -33.41 -15.66
C VAL A 83 4.15 -34.17 -16.26
N GLY A 84 4.21 -34.22 -17.60
CA GLY A 84 5.36 -34.68 -18.37
C GLY A 84 5.25 -36.12 -18.91
N LYS A 85 5.67 -36.32 -20.15
CA LYS A 85 5.70 -37.63 -20.84
C LYS A 85 6.87 -38.55 -20.41
N ALA A 86 7.60 -38.20 -19.36
CA ALA A 86 8.77 -38.97 -18.92
C ALA A 86 8.37 -39.85 -17.74
N ALA A 87 8.11 -41.14 -18.02
CA ALA A 87 7.99 -42.17 -16.99
C ALA A 87 9.40 -42.69 -16.68
N LEU A 88 9.79 -42.70 -15.41
CA LEU A 88 10.99 -43.41 -14.96
C LEU A 88 10.61 -44.87 -14.71
N GLU A 89 11.16 -45.78 -15.51
CA GLU A 89 11.03 -47.23 -15.30
C GLU A 89 12.09 -47.68 -14.29
N VAL A 90 11.66 -48.09 -13.09
CA VAL A 90 12.52 -48.79 -12.14
C VAL A 90 12.29 -50.28 -12.30
N VAL A 91 13.25 -50.98 -12.91
CA VAL A 91 13.20 -52.44 -13.08
C VAL A 91 13.81 -53.09 -11.85
N GLY A 92 12.96 -53.44 -10.88
CA GLY A 92 13.27 -54.37 -9.80
C GLY A 92 12.68 -55.75 -10.09
N LYS A 93 13.37 -56.82 -9.68
CA LYS A 93 13.06 -58.23 -9.99
C LYS A 93 11.59 -58.59 -9.65
N GLY A 94 10.71 -58.50 -10.64
CA GLY A 94 9.43 -59.22 -10.67
C GLY A 94 8.15 -58.39 -10.80
N LYS A 95 8.14 -57.06 -10.65
CA LYS A 95 6.91 -56.26 -10.86
C LYS A 95 7.22 -54.91 -11.50
N ARG A 96 6.58 -54.62 -12.64
CA ARG A 96 6.64 -53.31 -13.32
C ARG A 96 5.58 -52.41 -12.72
N GLU A 97 5.97 -51.45 -11.90
CA GLU A 97 5.06 -50.42 -11.39
C GLU A 97 5.43 -49.07 -11.98
N ARG A 98 4.47 -48.46 -12.68
CA ARG A 98 4.61 -47.14 -13.32
C ARG A 98 4.19 -46.06 -12.33
N ILE A 99 5.16 -45.45 -11.66
CA ILE A 99 4.89 -44.39 -10.68
C ILE A 99 5.00 -43.03 -11.39
N VAL A 100 3.87 -42.33 -11.51
CA VAL A 100 3.83 -40.94 -11.98
C VAL A 100 3.92 -40.02 -10.76
N PRO A 101 4.84 -39.05 -10.71
CA PRO A 101 4.89 -38.09 -9.61
C PRO A 101 3.66 -37.19 -9.65
N GLU A 102 2.83 -37.29 -8.61
CA GLU A 102 1.65 -36.45 -8.42
C GLU A 102 2.01 -35.30 -7.48
N LYS A 103 1.85 -34.04 -7.93
CA LYS A 103 1.93 -32.87 -7.05
C LYS A 103 0.52 -32.37 -6.74
N ASP A 104 0.24 -32.17 -5.46
CA ASP A 104 -0.98 -31.50 -5.00
C ASP A 104 -1.03 -30.09 -5.56
N VAL A 105 -2.00 -29.83 -6.43
CA VAL A 105 -2.32 -28.48 -6.88
C VAL A 105 -3.06 -27.81 -5.73
N ALA A 106 -2.46 -26.77 -5.17
CA ALA A 106 -3.11 -25.95 -4.15
C ALA A 106 -4.51 -25.57 -4.64
N VAL A 107 -5.53 -25.97 -3.86
CA VAL A 107 -6.95 -25.72 -4.13
C VAL A 107 -7.11 -24.28 -4.61
N GLN A 108 -7.52 -24.11 -5.87
CA GLN A 108 -7.81 -22.79 -6.41
C GLN A 108 -8.96 -22.22 -5.60
N ARG A 109 -8.63 -21.34 -4.65
CA ARG A 109 -9.60 -20.68 -3.75
C ARG A 109 -10.67 -20.02 -4.61
N THR A 110 -11.92 -20.17 -4.19
CA THR A 110 -13.03 -19.57 -4.94
C THR A 110 -12.85 -18.04 -4.97
N THR A 111 -13.36 -17.39 -6.03
CA THR A 111 -13.22 -15.93 -6.18
C THR A 111 -13.79 -15.16 -4.98
N ALA A 112 -14.83 -15.70 -4.34
CA ALA A 112 -15.42 -15.17 -3.11
C ALA A 112 -14.47 -15.28 -1.90
N GLU A 113 -13.81 -16.43 -1.71
CA GLU A 113 -12.80 -16.61 -0.64
C GLU A 113 -11.60 -15.69 -0.83
N ALA A 114 -11.14 -15.51 -2.07
CA ALA A 114 -10.03 -14.60 -2.36
C ALA A 114 -10.39 -13.13 -2.06
N ILE A 115 -11.65 -12.73 -2.29
CA ILE A 115 -12.15 -11.39 -1.94
C ILE A 115 -12.30 -11.25 -0.42
N GLY A 116 -12.87 -12.26 0.26
CA GLY A 116 -13.00 -12.29 1.70
C GLY A 116 -11.65 -12.18 2.42
N LEU A 117 -10.66 -12.92 1.94
CA LEU A 117 -9.30 -12.89 2.50
C LEU A 117 -8.60 -11.55 2.24
N LYS A 118 -8.85 -10.89 1.10
CA LYS A 118 -8.37 -9.52 0.84
C LYS A 118 -8.99 -8.50 1.79
N ILE A 119 -10.30 -8.60 2.05
CA ILE A 119 -11.00 -7.70 2.98
C ILE A 119 -10.48 -7.90 4.40
N LEU A 120 -10.31 -9.16 4.82
CA LEU A 120 -9.76 -9.50 6.13
C LEU A 120 -8.32 -8.97 6.27
N HIS A 121 -7.46 -9.20 5.28
CA HIS A 121 -6.10 -8.68 5.28
C HIS A 121 -6.06 -7.15 5.32
N GLN A 122 -6.98 -6.48 4.62
CA GLN A 122 -7.10 -5.03 4.66
C GLN A 122 -7.61 -4.51 6.00
N ALA A 123 -8.54 -5.22 6.65
CA ALA A 123 -9.02 -4.89 7.99
C ALA A 123 -7.89 -5.02 9.03
N VAL A 124 -7.13 -6.12 8.98
CA VAL A 124 -5.95 -6.33 9.84
C VAL A 124 -4.90 -5.24 9.61
N LYS A 125 -4.60 -4.90 8.35
CA LYS A 125 -3.68 -3.81 8.00
C LYS A 125 -4.18 -2.42 8.43
N ASN A 126 -5.50 -2.23 8.53
CA ASN A 126 -6.08 -0.97 8.99
C ASN A 126 -6.15 -0.88 10.52
N GLN A 127 -6.17 -2.03 11.22
CA GLN A 127 -6.17 -2.13 12.68
C GLN A 127 -4.76 -2.25 13.29
N SER A 128 -3.73 -2.47 12.47
CA SER A 128 -2.36 -2.54 12.96
C SER A 128 -1.98 -1.22 13.64
N HIS A 129 -1.67 -1.31 14.94
CA HIS A 129 -1.10 -0.25 15.75
C HIS A 129 0.24 0.27 15.20
N GLU A 130 0.87 -0.48 14.29
CA GLU A 130 2.07 -0.09 13.53
C GLU A 130 1.79 0.86 12.36
N ARG A 131 0.52 1.14 12.05
CA ARG A 131 0.19 2.08 10.97
C ARG A 131 0.46 3.50 11.45
N LEU A 132 1.66 4.00 11.13
CA LEU A 132 2.02 5.40 11.30
C LEU A 132 0.91 6.30 10.74
N LEU A 133 0.36 7.13 11.62
CA LEU A 133 -0.65 8.10 11.24
C LEU A 133 -0.02 9.07 10.23
N PRO A 134 -0.76 9.52 9.20
CA PRO A 134 -0.19 10.42 8.18
C PRO A 134 0.42 11.71 8.76
N HIS A 135 -0.04 12.16 9.93
CA HIS A 135 0.53 13.30 10.65
C HIS A 135 1.82 12.97 11.41
N GLN A 136 2.03 11.72 11.85
CA GLN A 136 3.30 11.28 12.44
C GLN A 136 4.43 11.39 11.42
N ASN A 137 4.23 10.93 10.19
CA ASN A 137 5.22 11.08 9.11
C ASN A 137 5.59 12.55 8.82
N ARG A 138 4.63 13.46 8.93
CA ARG A 138 4.90 14.90 8.76
C ARG A 138 5.75 15.43 9.90
N HIS A 139 5.40 15.10 11.14
CA HIS A 139 6.19 15.52 12.31
C HIS A 139 7.59 14.92 12.28
N ASP A 140 7.75 13.64 11.94
CA ASP A 140 9.06 12.98 11.83
C ASP A 140 9.94 13.65 10.76
N TYR A 141 9.35 14.01 9.62
CA TYR A 141 10.06 14.76 8.59
C TYR A 141 10.45 16.16 9.06
N GLU A 142 9.55 16.87 9.74
CA GLU A 142 9.86 18.18 10.34
C GLU A 142 10.96 18.09 11.41
N TYR A 143 10.93 17.08 12.28
CA TYR A 143 11.99 16.83 13.26
C TYR A 143 13.32 16.52 12.60
N ARG A 144 13.32 15.69 11.54
CA ARG A 144 14.53 15.41 10.76
C ARG A 144 15.09 16.66 10.10
N LEU A 145 14.24 17.50 9.52
CA LEU A 145 14.65 18.79 8.95
C LEU A 145 15.23 19.73 10.01
N ARG A 146 14.58 19.85 11.18
CA ARG A 146 15.10 20.65 12.28
C ARG A 146 16.46 20.14 12.76
N SER A 147 16.61 18.83 12.94
CA SER A 147 17.87 18.21 13.34
C SER A 147 19.00 18.50 12.35
N VAL A 148 18.75 18.34 11.04
CA VAL A 148 19.73 18.66 10.00
C VAL A 148 20.08 20.16 10.00
N ALA A 149 19.08 21.03 10.15
CA ALA A 149 19.31 22.47 10.21
C ALA A 149 20.14 22.88 11.44
N THR A 150 19.79 22.37 12.63
CA THR A 150 20.52 22.64 13.88
C THR A 150 21.96 22.13 13.78
N MET A 151 22.17 20.93 13.22
CA MET A 151 23.50 20.40 12.98
C MET A 151 24.32 21.30 12.03
N GLY A 152 23.70 21.78 10.93
CA GLY A 152 24.34 22.72 10.02
C GLY A 152 24.71 24.05 10.69
N VAL A 153 23.84 24.60 11.55
CA VAL A 153 24.12 25.82 12.31
C VAL A 153 25.28 25.61 13.27
N VAL A 154 25.29 24.51 14.02
CA VAL A 154 26.39 24.17 14.94
C VAL A 154 27.71 23.98 14.20
N GLN A 155 27.68 23.31 13.04
CA GLN A 155 28.86 23.14 12.19
C GLN A 155 29.42 24.48 11.71
N LEU A 156 28.58 25.37 11.21
CA LEU A 156 28.98 26.71 10.76
C LEU A 156 29.51 27.57 11.93
N PHE A 157 28.88 27.45 13.10
CA PHE A 157 29.33 28.16 14.29
C PHE A 157 30.73 27.69 14.72
N ASN A 158 30.95 26.37 14.76
CA ASN A 158 32.23 25.77 15.13
C ASN A 158 33.32 26.10 14.10
N SER A 159 33.02 26.05 12.79
CA SER A 159 34.00 26.41 11.76
C SER A 159 34.36 27.89 11.81
N LEU A 160 33.41 28.77 12.09
CA LEU A 160 33.65 30.21 12.28
C LEU A 160 34.49 30.46 13.55
N ALA A 161 34.23 29.73 14.64
CA ALA A 161 35.05 29.79 15.83
C ALA A 161 36.51 29.35 15.57
N GLN A 162 36.72 28.28 14.80
CA GLN A 162 38.07 27.82 14.41
C GLN A 162 38.77 28.83 13.49
N SER A 163 38.04 29.41 12.55
CA SER A 163 38.52 30.48 11.67
C SER A 163 39.01 31.71 12.44
N ARG A 164 38.25 32.16 13.46
CA ARG A 164 38.68 33.25 14.35
C ARG A 164 39.92 32.89 15.16
N LYS A 165 40.00 31.66 15.68
CA LYS A 165 41.20 31.17 16.40
C LYS A 165 42.44 31.16 15.50
N ALA A 166 42.31 30.74 14.25
CA ALA A 166 43.41 30.77 13.29
C ALA A 166 43.88 32.20 12.97
N SER A 167 42.95 33.15 12.85
CA SER A 167 43.30 34.57 12.69
C SER A 167 44.02 35.15 13.91
N ALA A 168 43.58 34.78 15.13
CA ALA A 168 44.21 35.24 16.37
C ALA A 168 45.61 34.62 16.57
N ALA A 169 45.85 33.39 16.11
CA ALA A 169 47.17 32.77 16.16
C ALA A 169 48.24 33.56 15.39
N LEU A 170 47.85 34.28 14.33
CA LEU A 170 48.75 35.15 13.56
C LEU A 170 49.06 36.48 14.23
N GLU A 171 48.33 36.89 15.27
CA GLU A 171 48.67 38.07 16.09
C GLU A 171 49.97 37.86 16.86
N ALA A 172 50.29 36.61 17.22
CA ALA A 172 51.57 36.28 17.84
C ALA A 172 52.76 36.48 16.87
N GLU A 173 52.54 36.43 15.55
CA GLU A 173 53.57 36.66 14.53
C GLU A 173 53.66 38.13 14.06
N GLU A 174 52.82 39.02 14.60
CA GLU A 174 52.74 40.42 14.18
C GLU A 174 54.05 41.18 14.40
N SER A 175 54.87 40.78 15.37
CA SER A 175 56.20 41.35 15.63
C SER A 175 57.21 41.18 14.49
N ARG A 176 56.96 40.27 13.53
CA ARG A 176 57.90 39.92 12.45
C ARG A 176 57.52 40.50 11.09
N MET A 177 56.32 41.07 10.93
CA MET A 177 55.79 41.49 9.64
C MET A 177 55.15 42.88 9.70
N THR A 178 55.01 43.52 8.54
CA THR A 178 54.28 44.78 8.43
C THR A 178 52.78 44.55 8.60
N SER A 179 52.05 45.55 9.12
CA SER A 179 50.60 45.49 9.38
C SER A 179 49.79 44.96 8.20
N ASP A 180 50.11 45.42 6.99
CA ASP A 180 49.36 45.06 5.78
C ASP A 180 49.53 43.57 5.44
N LYS A 181 50.75 43.04 5.59
CA LYS A 181 51.04 41.62 5.37
C LYS A 181 50.39 40.74 6.43
N VAL A 182 50.31 41.21 7.67
CA VAL A 182 49.62 40.51 8.76
C VAL A 182 48.12 40.44 8.46
N MET A 183 47.51 41.55 8.02
CA MET A 183 46.09 41.58 7.67
C MET A 183 45.74 40.66 6.50
N GLU A 184 46.58 40.63 5.46
CA GLU A 184 46.40 39.71 4.33
C GLU A 184 46.48 38.25 4.78
N LYS A 185 47.51 37.89 5.56
CA LYS A 185 47.68 36.54 6.11
C LYS A 185 46.54 36.13 7.04
N LYS A 186 46.05 37.04 7.89
CA LYS A 186 44.87 36.82 8.75
C LYS A 186 43.65 36.45 7.92
N GLN A 187 43.41 37.16 6.81
CA GLN A 187 42.29 36.85 5.93
C GLN A 187 42.44 35.49 5.24
N VAL A 188 43.63 35.16 4.74
CA VAL A 188 43.89 33.87 4.08
C VAL A 188 43.73 32.72 5.08
N ALA A 189 44.42 32.78 6.22
CA ALA A 189 44.35 31.74 7.24
C ALA A 189 42.93 31.56 7.80
N SER A 190 42.20 32.67 8.00
CA SER A 190 40.80 32.64 8.43
C SER A 190 39.90 31.92 7.43
N LYS A 191 40.04 32.20 6.13
CA LYS A 191 39.25 31.57 5.05
C LYS A 191 39.60 30.10 4.90
N GLU A 192 40.89 29.76 4.92
CA GLU A 192 41.37 28.39 4.77
C GLU A 192 40.96 27.52 5.94
N ALA A 193 41.12 28.01 7.18
CA ALA A 193 40.69 27.30 8.38
C ALA A 193 39.18 27.07 8.39
N PHE A 194 38.38 28.07 7.97
CA PHE A 194 36.93 27.92 7.83
C PHE A 194 36.56 26.82 6.84
N LEU A 195 37.17 26.81 5.65
CA LEU A 195 36.90 25.82 4.62
C LEU A 195 37.41 24.42 5.00
N ALA A 196 38.57 24.34 5.66
CA ALA A 196 39.10 23.08 6.18
C ALA A 196 38.17 22.48 7.24
N ALA A 197 37.67 23.30 8.17
CA ALA A 197 36.70 22.89 9.19
C ALA A 197 35.37 22.42 8.58
N LEU A 198 34.91 23.03 7.49
CA LEU A 198 33.70 22.61 6.78
C LEU A 198 33.86 21.27 6.05
N ARG A 199 35.06 20.97 5.56
CA ARG A 199 35.37 19.73 4.83
C ARG A 199 35.56 18.52 5.74
N GLN A 200 35.79 18.73 7.04
CA GLN A 200 35.98 17.64 7.98
C GLN A 200 34.73 16.76 8.03
N PRO A 201 34.86 15.44 7.79
CA PRO A 201 33.73 14.52 7.90
C PRO A 201 33.21 14.56 9.33
N GLN A 202 31.93 14.93 9.47
CA GLN A 202 31.25 14.88 10.75
C GLN A 202 31.23 13.41 11.20
N HIS A 203 31.89 13.09 12.32
CA HIS A 203 31.68 11.81 12.99
C HIS A 203 30.19 11.71 13.33
N ARG A 204 29.49 10.83 12.62
CA ARG A 204 28.12 10.44 12.92
C ARG A 204 28.09 9.42 14.04
#